data_AF-A0AAX1WRD6-F1
#
_entry.id   AF-A0AAX1WRD6-F1
#
_cell.length_a   1.000
_cell.length_b   1.000
_cell.length_c   1.000
_cell.angle_alpha   90.00
_cell.angle_beta   90.00
_cell.angle_gamma   90.00
#
_symmetry.space_group_name_H-M   'P 1'
#
loop_
_entity.id
_entity.type
_entity.pdbx_description
1 polymer ?
#
loop_
_entity_poly.entity_id
_entity_poly.type
_entity_poly.pdbx_seq_one_letter_code
_entity_poly.pdbx_strand_id
1 'polypeptide(L)'
;MKRPTFALLGLMLTLSAPHALAQDAVIGRYGHHVYVMVPTDKAGNRAYVQRAAANACEGKSLCHASVWAESLDRPEGAPPHPRYEENKLAAFQRNRNAGVEASHSINCRLFARDINVPCLAGTE
;
A
#
# COMPACT_ATOMS: atom_id res chain seq x y z
N MET A 1 -29.85 -58.54 16.24
CA MET A 1 -29.62 -57.35 17.11
C MET A 1 -28.71 -56.36 16.38
N LYS A 2 -28.87 -55.07 16.71
CA LYS A 2 -28.46 -53.86 15.94
C LYS A 2 -27.05 -53.33 16.33
N ARG A 3 -26.20 -53.03 15.31
CA ARG A 3 -25.17 -51.93 15.15
C ARG A 3 -24.05 -51.75 16.21
N PRO A 4 -22.97 -50.95 16.00
CA PRO A 4 -22.48 -50.18 14.81
C PRO A 4 -20.99 -50.46 14.43
N THR A 5 -20.54 -50.36 13.17
CA THR A 5 -19.99 -49.19 12.43
C THR A 5 -18.85 -48.41 13.14
N PHE A 6 -17.61 -48.59 12.68
CA PHE A 6 -16.52 -47.62 12.82
C PHE A 6 -15.81 -47.46 11.48
N ALA A 7 -16.26 -46.49 10.68
CA ALA A 7 -15.47 -45.95 9.58
C ALA A 7 -14.70 -44.76 10.13
N LEU A 8 -13.37 -44.85 10.19
CA LEU A 8 -12.50 -43.71 10.50
C LEU A 8 -12.60 -42.70 9.35
N LEU A 9 -13.43 -41.67 9.50
CA LEU A 9 -13.25 -40.43 8.77
C LEU A 9 -12.07 -39.69 9.38
N GLY A 10 -10.90 -39.83 8.75
CA GLY A 10 -9.76 -38.93 8.99
C GLY A 10 -10.09 -37.56 8.44
N LEU A 11 -10.71 -36.71 9.26
CA LEU A 11 -10.92 -35.30 8.96
C LEU A 11 -9.57 -34.60 9.05
N MET A 12 -8.89 -34.41 7.91
CA MET A 12 -7.78 -33.47 7.80
C MET A 12 -8.32 -32.06 8.02
N LEU A 13 -8.24 -31.58 9.25
CA LEU A 13 -8.32 -30.17 9.58
C LEU A 13 -7.08 -29.48 9.01
N THR A 14 -7.11 -29.17 7.71
CA THR A 14 -6.26 -28.11 7.16
C THR A 14 -6.70 -26.82 7.85
N LEU A 15 -5.97 -26.39 8.89
CA LEU A 15 -6.01 -25.00 9.33
C LEU A 15 -5.43 -24.18 8.18
N SER A 16 -6.27 -23.85 7.20
CA SER A 16 -6.05 -22.67 6.38
C SER A 16 -6.26 -21.50 7.32
N ALA A 17 -5.20 -21.12 8.05
CA ALA A 17 -5.16 -19.82 8.68
C ALA A 17 -5.46 -18.82 7.54
N PRO A 18 -6.54 -18.02 7.65
CA PRO A 18 -6.71 -16.92 6.75
C PRO A 18 -5.49 -16.04 7.00
N HIS A 19 -4.56 -16.03 6.07
CA HIS A 19 -3.59 -14.96 6.00
C HIS A 19 -4.48 -13.76 5.71
N ALA A 20 -4.87 -13.04 6.77
CA ALA A 20 -5.37 -11.70 6.65
C ALA A 20 -4.22 -10.93 6.01
N LEU A 21 -4.18 -10.95 4.68
CA LEU A 21 -3.48 -9.98 3.89
C LEU A 21 -4.06 -8.67 4.40
N ALA A 22 -3.29 -7.97 5.23
CA ALA A 22 -3.55 -6.58 5.54
C ALA A 22 -3.43 -5.87 4.19
N GLN A 23 -4.54 -5.86 3.45
CA GLN A 23 -4.64 -5.32 2.11
C GLN A 23 -4.41 -3.83 2.24
N ASP A 24 -3.44 -3.31 1.50
CA ASP A 24 -3.23 -1.88 1.36
C ASP A 24 -4.58 -1.20 1.13
N ALA A 25 -4.98 -0.36 2.07
CA ALA A 25 -6.30 0.23 2.05
C ALA A 25 -6.26 1.47 1.17
N VAL A 26 -6.88 1.41 -0.01
CA VAL A 26 -7.21 2.64 -0.74
C VAL A 26 -8.29 3.37 0.05
N ILE A 27 -7.88 4.41 0.78
CA ILE A 27 -8.75 5.17 1.69
C ILE A 27 -9.50 6.31 1.00
N GLY A 28 -9.16 6.65 -0.24
CA GLY A 28 -9.82 7.73 -0.96
C GLY A 28 -9.30 7.89 -2.37
N ARG A 29 -10.12 8.54 -3.22
CA ARG A 29 -9.78 8.91 -4.59
C ARG A 29 -10.34 10.29 -4.89
N TYR A 30 -9.50 11.20 -5.36
CA TYR A 30 -9.89 12.54 -5.80
C TYR A 30 -9.28 12.81 -7.19
N GLY A 31 -10.14 12.82 -8.21
CA GLY A 31 -9.68 12.86 -9.61
C GLY A 31 -8.72 11.69 -9.92
N HIS A 32 -7.51 12.01 -10.35
CA HIS A 32 -6.45 11.02 -10.64
C HIS A 32 -5.61 10.65 -9.41
N HIS A 33 -5.84 11.30 -8.26
CA HIS A 33 -5.11 11.06 -7.03
C HIS A 33 -5.74 9.90 -6.25
N VAL A 34 -4.94 8.93 -5.83
CA VAL A 34 -5.32 7.81 -4.96
C VAL A 34 -4.56 7.90 -3.64
N TYR A 35 -5.29 7.74 -2.54
CA TYR A 35 -4.73 7.79 -1.20
C TYR A 35 -4.68 6.37 -0.64
N VAL A 36 -3.51 5.95 -0.19
CA VAL A 36 -3.24 4.58 0.25
C VAL A 36 -2.72 4.62 1.68
N MET A 37 -3.27 3.76 2.54
CA MET A 37 -2.68 3.45 3.83
C MET A 37 -2.11 2.05 3.81
N VAL A 38 -0.91 1.89 4.36
CA VAL A 38 -0.25 0.61 4.56
C VAL A 38 -0.20 0.25 6.05
N PRO A 39 -0.21 -1.04 6.39
CA PRO A 39 -0.08 -1.48 7.78
C PRO A 39 1.20 -0.94 8.42
N THR A 40 1.12 -0.52 9.69
CA THR A 40 2.26 0.07 10.41
C THR A 40 3.47 -0.85 10.48
N ASP A 41 3.27 -2.16 10.62
CA ASP A 41 4.35 -3.15 10.64
C ASP A 41 5.04 -3.32 9.27
N LYS A 42 4.37 -2.91 8.19
CA LYS A 42 4.90 -2.90 6.81
C LYS A 42 5.41 -1.53 6.36
N ALA A 43 5.08 -0.46 7.08
CA ALA A 43 5.47 0.91 6.74
C ALA A 43 6.99 1.09 6.65
N GLY A 44 7.78 0.33 7.42
CA GLY A 44 9.25 0.36 7.34
C GLY A 44 9.85 -0.42 6.16
N ASN A 45 9.04 -1.17 5.40
CA ASN A 45 9.51 -1.96 4.26
C ASN A 45 9.33 -1.16 2.96
N ARG A 46 10.44 -0.63 2.44
CA ARG A 46 10.48 0.13 1.18
C ARG A 46 9.80 -0.60 0.02
N ALA A 47 10.18 -1.86 -0.21
CA ALA A 47 9.68 -2.62 -1.36
C ALA A 47 8.18 -2.91 -1.25
N TYR A 48 7.66 -3.00 -0.01
CA TYR A 48 6.24 -3.11 0.24
C TYR A 48 5.52 -1.80 -0.12
N VAL A 49 5.98 -0.67 0.43
CA VAL A 49 5.40 0.66 0.20
C VAL A 49 5.40 1.03 -1.29
N GLN A 50 6.49 0.76 -2.00
CA GLN A 50 6.59 0.97 -3.45
C GLN A 50 5.53 0.19 -4.24
N ARG A 51 5.35 -1.08 -3.86
CA ARG A 51 4.37 -1.96 -4.50
C ARG A 51 2.95 -1.52 -4.20
N ALA A 52 2.65 -1.13 -2.97
CA ALA A 52 1.36 -0.58 -2.57
C ALA A 52 0.99 0.65 -3.42
N ALA A 53 1.95 1.59 -3.60
CA ALA A 53 1.77 2.78 -4.41
C ALA A 53 1.49 2.45 -5.89
N ALA A 54 2.29 1.54 -6.47
CA ALA A 54 2.14 1.14 -7.87
C ALA A 54 0.83 0.38 -8.13
N ASN A 55 0.47 -0.56 -7.25
CA ASN A 55 -0.76 -1.36 -7.34
C ASN A 55 -2.02 -0.48 -7.25
N ALA A 56 -2.01 0.57 -6.43
CA ALA A 56 -3.12 1.52 -6.35
C ALA A 56 -3.41 2.24 -7.69
N CYS A 57 -2.44 2.24 -8.59
CA CYS A 57 -2.50 2.82 -9.94
C CYS A 57 -2.52 1.77 -11.06
N GLU A 58 -2.73 0.49 -10.75
CA GLU A 58 -2.83 -0.58 -11.74
C GLU A 58 -4.03 -0.36 -12.68
N GLY A 59 -3.86 -0.69 -13.96
CA GLY A 59 -4.89 -0.51 -15.00
C GLY A 59 -5.20 0.93 -15.42
N LYS A 60 -4.68 1.96 -14.73
CA LYS A 60 -4.97 3.36 -15.05
C LYS A 60 -3.97 3.95 -16.04
N SER A 61 -4.45 4.83 -16.92
CA SER A 61 -3.60 5.60 -17.85
C SER A 61 -2.94 6.80 -17.16
N LEU A 62 -3.68 7.51 -16.30
CA LEU A 62 -3.21 8.63 -15.49
C LEU A 62 -3.54 8.37 -14.01
N CYS A 63 -2.53 8.43 -13.15
CA CYS A 63 -2.69 8.19 -11.72
C CYS A 63 -1.55 8.81 -10.92
N HIS A 64 -1.87 9.36 -9.74
CA HIS A 64 -0.90 9.74 -8.72
C HIS A 64 -1.31 9.09 -7.39
N ALA A 65 -0.48 8.22 -6.82
CA ALA A 65 -0.72 7.61 -5.52
C ALA A 65 0.15 8.27 -4.46
N SER A 66 -0.43 8.51 -3.28
CA SER A 66 0.31 8.90 -2.08
C SER A 66 0.06 7.89 -0.97
N VAL A 67 1.12 7.52 -0.24
CA VAL A 67 1.10 6.43 0.74
C VAL A 67 1.44 6.93 2.14
N TRP A 68 0.69 6.50 3.15
CA TRP A 68 0.94 6.73 4.57
C TRP A 68 0.86 5.44 5.38
N ALA A 69 1.40 5.43 6.60
CA ALA A 69 1.20 4.34 7.56
C ALA A 69 -0.15 4.48 8.27
N GLU A 70 -0.79 3.35 8.63
CA GLU A 70 -2.01 3.30 9.45
C GLU A 70 -1.87 3.98 10.83
N SER A 71 -0.67 3.99 11.40
CA SER A 71 -0.37 4.66 12.67
C SER A 71 -0.30 6.18 12.57
N LEU A 72 -0.40 6.75 11.36
CA LEU A 72 -0.42 8.19 11.14
C LEU A 72 -1.86 8.64 10.91
N ASP A 73 -2.14 9.91 11.24
CA ASP A 73 -3.42 10.53 10.94
C ASP A 73 -3.79 10.32 9.47
N ARG A 74 -5.00 9.81 9.25
CA ARG A 74 -5.55 9.63 7.90
C ARG A 74 -5.57 10.99 7.18
N PRO A 75 -5.12 11.07 5.91
CA PRO A 75 -5.27 12.28 5.13
C PRO A 75 -6.76 12.54 4.85
N GLU A 76 -7.30 13.57 5.50
CA GLU A 76 -8.67 14.03 5.36
C GLU A 76 -8.73 15.33 4.53
N GLY A 77 -9.86 15.54 3.83
CA GLY A 77 -10.09 16.68 2.95
C GLY A 77 -9.65 16.44 1.49
N ALA A 78 -10.04 17.36 0.60
CA ALA A 78 -9.68 17.36 -0.82
C ALA A 78 -9.30 18.79 -1.27
N PRO A 79 -8.00 19.08 -1.51
CA PRO A 79 -6.85 18.23 -1.24
C PRO A 79 -6.61 18.03 0.28
N PRO A 80 -5.84 17.00 0.68
CA PRO A 80 -5.50 16.81 2.09
C PRO A 80 -4.73 17.99 2.66
N HIS A 81 -4.87 18.19 3.98
CA HIS A 81 -4.14 19.24 4.68
C HIS A 81 -2.60 19.08 4.50
N PRO A 82 -1.83 20.16 4.23
CA PRO A 82 -0.39 20.07 3.96
C PRO A 82 0.44 19.38 5.05
N ARG A 83 -0.05 19.38 6.30
CA ARG A 83 0.56 18.69 7.45
C ARG A 83 0.85 17.20 7.22
N TYR A 84 0.15 16.56 6.28
CA TYR A 84 0.35 15.13 5.97
C TYR A 84 1.54 14.87 5.04
N GLU A 85 2.10 15.91 4.39
CA GLU A 85 3.20 15.75 3.43
C GLU A 85 4.49 15.30 4.09
N GLU A 86 4.82 15.81 5.29
CA GLU A 86 6.04 15.45 6.02
C GLU A 86 6.10 13.96 6.40
N ASN A 87 4.94 13.36 6.66
CA ASN A 87 4.80 11.97 7.08
C ASN A 87 4.40 11.03 5.93
N LYS A 88 4.29 11.54 4.70
CA LYS A 88 4.03 10.72 3.53
C LYS A 88 5.20 9.75 3.35
N LEU A 89 4.92 8.46 3.21
CA LEU A 89 5.94 7.44 3.04
C LEU A 89 6.49 7.44 1.62
N ALA A 90 5.60 7.54 0.63
CA ALA A 90 5.94 7.47 -0.78
C ALA A 90 4.92 8.18 -1.67
N ALA A 91 5.35 8.49 -2.89
CA ALA A 91 4.48 8.89 -3.98
C ALA A 91 4.81 8.10 -5.26
N PHE A 92 3.78 7.80 -6.04
CA PHE A 92 3.90 7.17 -7.35
C PHE A 92 3.10 7.95 -8.38
N GLN A 93 3.62 8.16 -9.58
CA GLN A 93 2.91 8.84 -10.65
C GLN A 93 3.09 8.09 -11.97
N ARG A 94 2.01 8.00 -12.76
CA ARG A 94 2.09 7.57 -14.15
C ARG A 94 1.20 8.42 -15.05
N ASN A 95 1.65 8.68 -16.27
CA ASN A 95 0.84 9.24 -17.33
C ASN A 95 1.16 8.58 -18.68
N ARG A 96 0.51 7.44 -18.94
CA ARG A 96 0.65 6.68 -20.19
C ARG A 96 0.23 7.49 -21.42
N ASN A 97 -0.75 8.39 -21.27
CA ASN A 97 -1.26 9.18 -22.39
C ASN A 97 -0.24 10.23 -22.86
N ALA A 98 0.60 10.72 -21.95
CA ALA A 98 1.67 11.67 -22.27
C ALA A 98 3.01 10.99 -22.58
N GLY A 99 3.07 9.65 -22.60
CA GLY A 99 4.32 8.91 -22.80
C GLY A 99 5.35 9.10 -21.68
N VAL A 100 4.93 9.60 -20.51
CA VAL A 100 5.83 9.83 -19.37
C VAL A 100 6.02 8.54 -18.61
N GLU A 101 7.29 8.18 -18.37
CA GLU A 101 7.65 7.02 -17.55
C GLU A 101 7.08 7.16 -16.13
N ALA A 102 6.72 6.02 -15.53
CA ALA A 102 6.23 6.05 -14.16
C ALA A 102 7.35 6.45 -13.21
N SER A 103 7.06 7.38 -12.29
CA SER A 103 8.00 7.82 -11.28
C SER A 103 7.57 7.35 -9.90
N HIS A 104 8.57 7.05 -9.07
CA HIS A 104 8.38 6.70 -7.68
C HIS A 104 9.34 7.52 -6.82
N SER A 105 8.85 8.11 -5.73
CA SER A 105 9.67 8.81 -4.73
C SER A 105 9.33 8.34 -3.31
N ILE A 106 10.29 8.46 -2.40
CA ILE A 106 10.18 7.94 -1.03
C ILE A 106 10.64 8.97 0.00
N ASN A 107 10.15 8.87 1.24
CA ASN A 107 10.58 9.73 2.33
C ASN A 107 11.97 9.33 2.86
N CYS A 108 13.01 10.04 2.45
CA CYS A 108 14.38 9.70 2.84
C CYS A 108 14.73 9.99 4.31
N ARG A 109 13.85 10.67 5.06
CA ARG A 109 13.99 10.78 6.52
C ARG A 109 13.53 9.53 7.25
N LEU A 110 12.55 8.83 6.69
CA LEU A 110 11.94 7.64 7.28
C LEU A 110 12.54 6.33 6.76
N PHE A 111 13.14 6.36 5.57
CA PHE A 111 13.82 5.21 4.95
C PHE A 111 15.29 5.52 4.72
N ALA A 112 16.16 4.51 4.87
CA ALA A 112 17.57 4.64 4.50
C ALA A 112 17.72 5.15 3.05
N ARG A 113 18.69 6.03 2.78
CA ARG A 113 18.82 6.61 1.43
C ARG A 113 19.13 5.53 0.39
N ASP A 114 18.53 5.65 -0.78
CA ASP A 114 18.76 4.81 -1.96
C ASP A 114 19.05 5.71 -3.15
N ILE A 115 20.20 5.52 -3.81
CA ILE A 115 20.61 6.42 -4.89
C ILE A 115 19.67 6.33 -6.10
N ASN A 116 18.97 5.20 -6.23
CA ASN A 116 18.12 4.91 -7.39
C ASN A 116 16.66 5.34 -7.17
N VAL A 117 16.31 5.80 -5.96
CA VAL A 117 14.94 6.21 -5.64
C VAL A 117 14.98 7.65 -5.12
N PRO A 118 14.38 8.62 -5.85
CA PRO A 118 14.40 10.01 -5.43
C PRO A 118 13.64 10.24 -4.12
N CYS A 119 14.10 11.22 -3.34
CA CYS A 119 13.45 11.63 -2.11
C CYS A 119 12.18 12.45 -2.39
N LEU A 120 11.20 12.42 -1.48
CA LEU A 120 10.10 13.37 -1.50
C LEU A 120 10.63 14.78 -1.24
N ALA A 121 10.04 15.78 -1.88
CA ALA A 121 10.43 17.17 -1.70
C ALA A 121 10.39 17.56 -0.21
N GLY A 122 11.45 18.20 0.29
CA GLY A 122 11.56 18.60 1.70
C GLY A 122 11.87 17.47 2.68
N THR A 123 12.19 16.25 2.19
CA THR A 123 12.58 15.09 3.02
C THR A 123 14.05 14.67 2.83
N GLU A 124 14.87 15.57 2.28
CA GLU A 124 16.34 15.44 2.32
C GLU A 124 16.91 15.95 3.65
#